data_AF-A0A496ZYG2-F1
#
_entry.id   AF-A0A496ZYG2-F1
#
_cell.length_a   1.000
_cell.length_b   1.000
_cell.length_c   1.000
_cell.angle_alpha   90.00
_cell.angle_beta   90.00
_cell.angle_gamma   90.00
#
_symmetry.space_group_name_H-M   'P 1'
#
loop_
_entity.id
_entity.type
_entity.pdbx_description
1 polymer ?
#
loop_
_entity_poly.entity_id
_entity_poly.type
_entity_poly.pdbx_seq_one_letter_code
_entity_poly.pdbx_strand_id
1 'polypeptide(L)'
;MLENPVYPPVLAPVGSSDNPRGAGNQQERLPGKPPQGGMIMALKVKQIPEHIGYYLAGFADGEGSFNVSFRRRRDHRMPWKISPCFNVSQRDRVILALFKRHLGCGTLRQRSDGVWYYEVNNFNAICENVIPFFERFRFLSAKKKRDFAKFRKIVRLMQEGKHLTEEGIREILKIRADMNDGGAGRRKYSDEEILRCFSQEESSETIRQALKGQDNAASPEE
;
A
#
# COMPACT_ATOMS: atom_id res chain seq x y z
N MET A 1 -22.95 33.94 30.63
CA MET A 1 -22.40 34.11 29.27
C MET A 1 -20.89 34.18 29.40
N LEU A 2 -20.19 33.13 28.97
CA LEU A 2 -18.73 33.09 28.90
C LEU A 2 -18.40 32.64 27.48
N GLU A 3 -17.79 33.53 26.70
CA GLU A 3 -17.41 33.29 25.32
C GLU A 3 -16.19 32.37 25.26
N ASN A 4 -16.29 31.29 24.47
CA ASN A 4 -15.15 30.43 24.16
C ASN A 4 -14.28 31.10 23.08
N PRO A 5 -12.96 31.14 23.23
CA PRO A 5 -12.10 31.69 22.19
C PRO A 5 -12.08 30.78 20.96
N VAL A 6 -12.47 31.33 19.82
CA VAL A 6 -12.35 30.71 18.50
C VAL A 6 -10.88 30.80 18.07
N TYR A 7 -10.18 29.67 18.04
CA TYR A 7 -8.87 29.59 17.41
C TYR A 7 -9.02 29.34 15.91
N PRO A 8 -8.34 30.10 15.03
CA PRO A 8 -8.37 29.85 13.59
C PRO A 8 -7.62 28.54 13.25
N PRO A 9 -8.00 27.86 12.15
CA PRO A 9 -7.35 26.63 11.74
C PRO A 9 -5.90 26.90 11.33
N VAL A 10 -4.97 26.17 11.96
CA VAL A 10 -3.55 26.18 11.58
C VAL A 10 -3.42 25.44 10.25
N LEU A 11 -3.29 26.19 9.16
CA LEU A 11 -2.91 25.66 7.85
C LEU A 11 -1.47 25.16 7.92
N ALA A 12 -1.29 23.85 7.77
CA ALA A 12 0.04 23.26 7.59
C ALA A 12 0.63 23.74 6.25
N PRO A 13 1.92 24.14 6.21
CA PRO A 13 2.54 24.58 4.97
C PRO A 13 2.62 23.43 3.96
N VAL A 14 2.21 23.73 2.73
CA VAL A 14 2.37 22.85 1.57
C VAL A 14 3.85 22.87 1.17
N GLY A 15 4.62 21.95 1.74
CA GLY A 15 5.99 21.68 1.30
C GLY A 15 5.97 20.84 0.03
N SER A 16 6.26 21.46 -1.11
CA SER A 16 6.73 20.75 -2.30
C SER A 16 8.04 20.04 -1.94
N SER A 17 7.98 18.73 -1.80
CA SER A 17 9.18 17.89 -1.62
C SER A 17 9.45 17.21 -2.95
N ASP A 18 10.23 17.87 -3.81
CA ASP A 18 11.00 17.19 -4.83
C ASP A 18 11.81 16.08 -4.15
N ASN A 19 11.48 14.84 -4.49
CA ASN A 19 12.24 13.68 -4.03
C ASN A 19 13.01 13.11 -5.23
N PRO A 20 14.18 13.67 -5.57
CA PRO A 20 15.00 13.12 -6.62
C PRO A 20 15.76 11.90 -6.09
N ARG A 21 15.82 10.89 -6.96
CA ARG A 21 16.76 9.76 -6.99
C ARG A 21 16.40 8.54 -6.14
N GLY A 22 16.42 7.41 -6.85
CA GLY A 22 16.48 6.09 -6.24
C GLY A 22 17.71 5.98 -5.36
N ALA A 23 17.49 5.90 -4.06
CA ALA A 23 18.42 5.24 -3.17
C ALA A 23 18.05 3.76 -3.16
N GLY A 24 18.99 2.91 -3.57
CA GLY A 24 18.87 1.47 -3.39
C GLY A 24 18.59 1.16 -1.92
N ASN A 25 17.72 0.19 -1.69
CA ASN A 25 17.57 -0.44 -0.38
C ASN A 25 18.91 -1.08 -0.01
N GLN A 26 19.80 -0.34 0.64
CA GLN A 26 20.94 -0.93 1.33
C GLN A 26 20.38 -1.54 2.63
N GLN A 27 20.00 -2.80 2.48
CA GLN A 27 19.77 -3.70 3.59
C GLN A 27 21.14 -4.19 4.04
N GLU A 28 21.58 -3.84 5.25
CA GLU A 28 22.69 -4.55 5.89
C GLU A 28 22.30 -6.03 5.99
N ARG A 29 22.87 -6.83 5.08
CA ARG A 29 22.86 -8.29 5.17
C ARG A 29 24.05 -8.66 6.05
N LEU A 30 23.78 -8.91 7.33
CA LEU A 30 24.71 -9.68 8.15
C LEU A 30 24.96 -11.04 7.47
N PRO A 31 26.20 -11.55 7.41
CA PRO A 31 26.51 -12.82 6.77
C PRO A 31 26.00 -13.97 7.66
N GLY A 32 24.72 -14.30 7.51
CA GLY A 32 24.10 -15.47 8.08
C GLY A 32 23.29 -16.16 6.99
N LYS A 33 23.51 -17.47 6.83
CA LYS A 33 22.69 -18.36 5.98
C LYS A 33 21.20 -17.99 6.13
N PRO A 34 20.43 -17.86 5.04
CA PRO A 34 19.00 -17.60 5.16
C PRO A 34 18.37 -18.77 5.95
N PRO A 35 17.55 -18.51 6.98
CA PRO A 35 16.83 -19.58 7.64
C PRO A 35 15.92 -20.23 6.61
N GLN A 36 16.13 -21.53 6.41
CA GLN A 36 15.29 -22.37 5.57
C GLN A 36 13.86 -22.30 6.11
N GLY A 37 12.91 -21.92 5.24
CA GLY A 37 11.48 -22.15 5.47
C GLY A 37 10.90 -21.62 6.79
N GLY A 38 10.95 -20.31 7.02
CA GLY A 38 10.16 -19.69 8.09
C GLY A 38 8.68 -19.66 7.72
N MET A 39 7.92 -20.66 8.16
CA MET A 39 6.46 -20.70 8.09
C MET A 39 5.90 -19.38 8.67
N ILE A 40 5.22 -18.58 7.85
CA ILE A 40 4.49 -17.40 8.35
C ILE A 40 3.35 -17.97 9.21
N MET A 41 3.51 -17.93 10.53
CA MET A 41 2.47 -18.34 11.45
C MET A 41 1.35 -17.30 11.37
N ALA A 42 0.18 -17.72 10.88
CA ALA A 42 -1.01 -16.89 10.85
C ALA A 42 -1.25 -16.26 12.22
N LEU A 43 -1.64 -14.98 12.24
CA LEU A 43 -1.86 -14.26 13.49
C LEU A 43 -2.89 -14.99 14.36
N LYS A 44 -2.50 -15.36 15.58
CA LYS A 44 -3.45 -15.88 16.59
C LYS A 44 -4.26 -14.74 17.18
N VAL A 45 -5.08 -14.09 16.34
CA VAL A 45 -5.76 -12.82 16.66
C VAL A 45 -6.59 -12.92 17.94
N LYS A 46 -7.19 -14.08 18.23
CA LYS A 46 -7.99 -14.36 19.44
C LYS A 46 -7.17 -14.30 20.74
N GLN A 47 -5.85 -14.50 20.67
CA GLN A 47 -4.96 -14.49 21.84
C GLN A 47 -4.47 -13.09 22.22
N ILE A 48 -4.76 -12.07 21.41
CA ILE A 48 -4.42 -10.68 21.74
C ILE A 48 -5.33 -10.22 22.89
N PRO A 49 -4.77 -9.72 24.01
CA PRO A 49 -5.56 -9.17 25.11
C PRO A 49 -6.45 -8.01 24.64
N GLU A 50 -7.69 -7.95 25.10
CA GLU A 50 -8.67 -6.98 24.61
C GLU A 50 -8.26 -5.53 24.83
N HIS A 51 -7.76 -5.21 26.03
CA HIS A 51 -7.28 -3.86 26.34
C HIS A 51 -6.16 -3.40 25.39
N ILE A 52 -5.23 -4.30 25.02
CA ILE A 52 -4.18 -3.99 24.04
C ILE A 52 -4.77 -3.81 22.65
N GLY A 53 -5.64 -4.73 22.23
CA GLY A 53 -6.23 -4.70 20.89
C GLY A 53 -7.07 -3.45 20.64
N TYR A 54 -7.95 -3.10 21.58
CA TYR A 54 -8.75 -1.88 21.51
C TYR A 54 -7.88 -0.62 21.60
N TYR A 55 -6.84 -0.62 22.43
CA TYR A 55 -5.90 0.51 22.50
C TYR A 55 -5.17 0.74 21.18
N LEU A 56 -4.59 -0.30 20.57
CA LEU A 56 -3.91 -0.20 19.28
C LEU A 56 -4.89 0.14 18.15
N ALA A 57 -6.10 -0.38 18.17
CA ALA A 57 -7.14 -0.03 17.20
C ALA A 57 -7.55 1.45 17.32
N GLY A 58 -7.75 1.95 18.54
CA GLY A 58 -8.03 3.36 18.81
C GLY A 58 -6.86 4.27 18.41
N PHE A 59 -5.63 3.86 18.70
CA PHE A 59 -4.44 4.59 18.28
C PHE A 59 -4.34 4.67 16.74
N ALA A 60 -4.58 3.56 16.04
CA ALA A 60 -4.63 3.54 14.59
C ALA A 60 -5.84 4.31 14.01
N ASP A 61 -6.92 4.46 14.78
CA ASP A 61 -8.07 5.29 14.41
C ASP A 61 -7.66 6.76 14.26
N GLY A 62 -6.80 7.25 15.17
CA GLY A 62 -6.18 8.57 15.08
C GLY A 62 -5.01 8.64 14.08
N GLU A 63 -3.97 7.83 14.31
CA GLU A 63 -2.64 7.99 13.68
C GLU A 63 -2.36 7.01 12.53
N GLY A 64 -3.20 5.98 12.35
CA GLY A 64 -2.97 4.93 11.35
C GLY A 64 -3.32 5.38 9.93
N SER A 65 -2.72 4.77 8.91
CA SER A 65 -3.04 5.06 7.52
C SER A 65 -3.10 3.79 6.68
N PHE A 66 -4.22 3.61 5.96
CA PHE A 66 -4.38 2.58 4.94
C PHE A 66 -4.17 3.21 3.57
N ASN A 67 -3.22 2.69 2.81
CA ASN A 67 -2.90 3.21 1.49
C ASN A 67 -2.70 2.09 0.48
N VAL A 68 -2.92 2.41 -0.79
CA VAL A 68 -2.63 1.54 -1.93
C VAL A 68 -1.76 2.33 -2.88
N SER A 69 -0.59 1.79 -3.19
CA SER A 69 0.41 2.44 -4.06
C SER A 69 0.63 1.64 -5.34
N PHE A 70 0.98 2.35 -6.40
CA PHE A 70 1.34 1.79 -7.70
C PHE A 70 2.83 2.02 -7.92
N ARG A 71 3.54 0.98 -8.34
CA ARG A 71 4.95 1.05 -8.73
C ARG A 71 5.10 0.53 -10.15
N ARG A 72 5.72 1.32 -11.03
CA ARG A 72 5.99 0.92 -12.41
C ARG A 72 6.93 -0.28 -12.44
N ARG A 73 6.61 -1.27 -13.29
CA ARG A 73 7.45 -2.41 -13.64
C ARG A 73 7.62 -2.41 -15.16
N ARG A 74 8.83 -2.17 -15.65
CA ARG A 74 9.10 -2.07 -17.10
C ARG A 74 9.38 -3.42 -17.76
N ASP A 75 9.67 -4.41 -16.94
CA ASP A 75 10.13 -5.75 -17.26
C ASP A 75 9.01 -6.81 -17.11
N HIS A 76 7.76 -6.38 -16.89
CA HIS A 76 6.63 -7.26 -16.64
C HIS A 76 5.49 -6.96 -17.62
N ARG A 77 4.77 -8.01 -18.05
CA ARG A 77 3.56 -7.88 -18.85
C ARG A 77 2.48 -7.06 -18.15
N MET A 78 2.32 -7.25 -16.83
CA MET A 78 1.54 -6.34 -16.00
C MET A 78 2.46 -5.22 -15.53
N PRO A 79 2.30 -3.99 -16.03
CA PRO A 79 3.38 -3.03 -15.91
C PRO A 79 3.26 -2.18 -14.63
N TRP A 80 2.34 -2.58 -13.75
CA TRP A 80 2.10 -2.01 -12.43
C TRP A 80 2.17 -3.08 -11.34
N LYS A 81 3.01 -2.84 -10.33
CA LYS A 81 2.88 -3.51 -9.04
C LYS A 81 1.95 -2.69 -8.16
N ILE A 82 0.84 -3.28 -7.77
CA ILE A 82 -0.05 -2.72 -6.74
C ILE A 82 0.47 -3.18 -5.37
N SER A 83 0.58 -2.25 -4.42
CA SER A 83 1.10 -2.53 -3.09
C SER A 83 0.21 -1.86 -2.04
N PRO A 84 -0.68 -2.62 -1.37
CA PRO A 84 -1.38 -2.15 -0.19
C PRO A 84 -0.37 -1.98 0.96
N CYS A 85 -0.61 -1.00 1.82
CA CYS A 85 0.21 -0.73 2.98
C CYS A 85 -0.64 -0.18 4.12
N PHE A 86 -0.37 -0.68 5.32
CA PHE A 86 -0.80 -0.08 6.58
C PHE A 86 0.41 0.52 7.28
N ASN A 87 0.31 1.75 7.76
CA ASN A 87 1.36 2.37 8.56
C ASN A 87 0.81 3.18 9.73
N VAL A 88 1.66 3.36 10.75
CA VAL A 88 1.44 4.27 11.87
C VAL A 88 2.73 5.06 12.05
N SER A 89 2.65 6.39 12.12
CA SER A 89 3.82 7.26 12.34
C SER A 89 3.75 7.94 13.69
N GLN A 90 4.85 7.97 14.42
CA GLN A 90 4.93 8.63 15.73
C GLN A 90 6.39 8.94 16.10
N ARG A 91 6.63 9.95 16.93
CA ARG A 91 7.97 10.19 17.51
C ARG A 91 8.33 9.16 18.58
N ASP A 92 7.36 8.79 19.40
CA ASP A 92 7.51 7.70 20.35
C ASP A 92 7.53 6.34 19.64
N ARG A 93 8.66 5.64 19.74
CA ARG A 93 8.88 4.32 19.13
C ARG A 93 8.16 3.19 19.88
N VAL A 94 7.84 3.37 21.17
CA VAL A 94 7.30 2.29 22.02
C VAL A 94 5.97 1.80 21.49
N ILE A 95 5.05 2.70 21.16
CA ILE A 95 3.74 2.33 20.58
C ILE A 95 3.89 1.58 19.25
N LEU A 96 4.84 1.99 18.42
CA LEU A 96 5.10 1.36 17.13
C LEU A 96 5.69 -0.05 17.31
N ALA A 97 6.53 -0.24 18.32
CA ALA A 97 7.02 -1.55 18.71
C ALA A 97 5.89 -2.46 19.24
N LEU A 98 4.89 -1.91 19.94
CA LEU A 98 3.70 -2.66 20.35
C LEU A 98 2.89 -3.14 19.15
N PHE A 99 2.67 -2.30 18.13
CA PHE A 99 2.06 -2.75 16.87
C PHE A 99 2.83 -3.92 16.27
N LYS A 100 4.15 -3.80 16.11
CA LYS A 100 4.98 -4.87 15.55
C LYS A 100 4.88 -6.17 16.37
N ARG A 101 4.92 -6.07 17.70
CA ARG A 101 4.81 -7.22 18.62
C ARG A 101 3.46 -7.92 18.47
N HIS A 102 2.35 -7.17 18.52
CA HIS A 102 1.01 -7.76 18.58
C HIS A 102 0.43 -8.13 17.22
N LEU A 103 0.85 -7.47 16.14
CA LEU A 103 0.52 -7.90 14.79
C LEU A 103 1.48 -8.98 14.28
N GLY A 104 2.65 -9.17 14.90
CA GLY A 104 3.62 -10.20 14.51
C GLY A 104 4.23 -9.98 13.11
N CYS A 105 4.12 -8.77 12.56
CA CYS A 105 4.60 -8.43 11.22
C CYS A 105 5.10 -6.98 11.16
N GLY A 106 5.59 -6.57 10.00
CA GLY A 106 5.96 -5.18 9.73
C GLY A 106 7.38 -4.78 10.15
N THR A 107 7.75 -3.57 9.73
CA THR A 107 9.08 -2.99 9.92
C THR A 107 8.99 -1.67 10.65
N LEU A 108 10.02 -1.35 11.44
CA LEU A 108 10.20 -0.02 12.03
C LEU A 108 11.28 0.72 11.25
N ARG A 109 11.01 1.96 10.87
CA ARG A 109 11.94 2.82 10.15
C ARG A 109 11.90 4.23 10.74
N GLN A 110 13.06 4.80 11.02
CA GLN A 110 13.18 6.19 11.47
C GLN A 110 13.48 7.11 10.28
N ARG A 111 12.95 8.32 10.31
CA ARG A 111 13.36 9.44 9.45
C ARG A 111 14.43 10.29 10.15
N SER A 112 15.14 11.10 9.38
CA SER A 112 16.14 12.04 9.90
C SER A 112 15.58 13.07 10.88
N ASP A 113 14.29 13.40 10.79
CA ASP A 113 13.59 14.34 11.70
C ASP A 113 13.12 13.71 13.02
N GLY A 114 13.51 12.46 13.29
CA GLY A 114 13.19 11.73 14.50
C GLY A 114 11.83 11.03 14.50
N VAL A 115 11.00 11.20 13.45
CA VAL A 115 9.72 10.48 13.33
C VAL A 115 9.96 9.03 12.94
N TRP A 116 9.31 8.11 13.64
CA TRP A 116 9.30 6.68 13.33
C TRP A 116 8.05 6.28 12.57
N TYR A 117 8.18 5.24 11.75
CA TYR A 117 7.10 4.57 11.05
C TYR A 117 7.10 3.09 11.43
N TYR A 118 5.94 2.58 11.84
CA TYR A 118 5.61 1.18 11.71
C TYR A 118 4.92 0.97 10.36
N GLU A 119 5.44 0.06 9.52
CA GLU A 119 4.93 -0.16 8.17
C GLU A 119 4.73 -1.66 7.90
N VAL A 120 3.58 -2.01 7.31
CA VAL A 120 3.28 -3.35 6.79
C VAL A 120 2.93 -3.21 5.31
N ASN A 121 3.81 -3.69 4.44
CA ASN A 121 3.66 -3.65 2.97
C ASN A 121 3.76 -5.02 2.30
N ASN A 122 3.98 -6.08 3.10
CA ASN A 122 3.92 -7.46 2.64
C ASN A 122 2.45 -7.86 2.49
N PHE A 123 2.07 -8.32 1.30
CA PHE A 123 0.68 -8.66 0.98
C PHE A 123 0.11 -9.76 1.89
N ASN A 124 0.86 -10.83 2.11
CA ASN A 124 0.41 -11.94 2.97
C ASN A 124 0.22 -11.47 4.42
N ALA A 125 1.16 -10.69 4.97
CA ALA A 125 1.02 -10.13 6.31
C ALA A 125 -0.18 -9.19 6.43
N ILE A 126 -0.55 -8.46 5.38
CA ILE A 126 -1.77 -7.66 5.37
C ILE A 126 -3.01 -8.54 5.47
N CYS A 127 -3.07 -9.60 4.66
CA CYS A 127 -4.18 -10.55 4.61
C CYS A 127 -4.33 -11.34 5.92
N GLU A 128 -3.21 -11.83 6.47
CA GLU A 128 -3.18 -12.79 7.58
C GLU A 128 -3.15 -12.12 8.96
N ASN A 129 -2.68 -10.87 9.04
CA ASN A 129 -2.43 -10.22 10.32
C ASN A 129 -3.19 -8.89 10.45
N VAL A 130 -2.97 -7.96 9.51
CA VAL A 130 -3.53 -6.58 9.61
C VAL A 130 -5.05 -6.59 9.51
N ILE A 131 -5.60 -7.23 8.47
CA ILE A 131 -7.05 -7.27 8.25
C ILE A 131 -7.76 -7.99 9.42
N PRO A 132 -7.36 -9.21 9.82
CA PRO A 132 -8.01 -9.91 10.94
C PRO A 132 -7.95 -9.13 12.26
N PHE A 133 -6.84 -8.44 12.52
CA PHE A 133 -6.70 -7.58 13.71
C PHE A 133 -7.78 -6.50 13.75
N PHE A 134 -7.92 -5.73 12.67
CA PHE A 134 -8.89 -4.63 12.60
C PHE A 134 -10.33 -5.08 12.36
N GLU A 135 -10.55 -6.30 11.90
CA GLU A 135 -11.89 -6.92 11.90
C GLU A 135 -12.36 -7.27 13.32
N ARG A 136 -11.44 -7.75 14.18
CA ARG A 136 -11.75 -8.05 15.58
C ARG A 136 -11.97 -6.78 16.40
N PHE A 137 -10.99 -5.87 16.42
CA PHE A 137 -11.01 -4.74 17.35
C PHE A 137 -11.76 -3.51 16.83
N ARG A 138 -11.82 -3.38 15.49
CA ARG A 138 -12.61 -2.36 14.75
C ARG A 138 -12.22 -0.92 15.07
N PHE A 139 -12.63 -0.02 14.17
CA PHE A 139 -12.48 1.42 14.35
C PHE A 139 -13.78 2.01 14.88
N LEU A 140 -13.71 3.18 15.50
CA LEU A 140 -14.87 3.97 15.93
C LEU A 140 -15.16 5.11 14.94
N SER A 141 -14.12 5.78 14.43
CA SER A 141 -14.29 6.92 13.52
C SER A 141 -14.92 6.50 12.19
N ALA A 142 -15.84 7.32 11.68
CA ALA A 142 -16.49 7.07 10.39
C ALA A 142 -15.46 7.06 9.24
N LYS A 143 -14.47 7.95 9.31
CA LYS A 143 -13.40 8.05 8.31
C LYS A 143 -12.59 6.76 8.22
N LYS A 144 -12.02 6.27 9.33
CA LYS A 144 -11.19 5.06 9.30
C LYS A 144 -11.99 3.81 8.93
N LYS A 145 -13.26 3.71 9.38
CA LYS A 145 -14.17 2.64 8.95
C LYS A 145 -14.30 2.60 7.42
N ARG A 146 -14.54 3.74 6.78
CA ARG A 146 -14.64 3.83 5.31
C ARG A 146 -13.32 3.46 4.63
N ASP A 147 -12.21 4.03 5.10
CA ASP A 147 -10.89 3.78 4.51
C ASP A 147 -10.47 2.31 4.64
N PHE A 148 -10.68 1.70 5.80
CA PHE A 148 -10.42 0.28 6.03
C PHE A 148 -11.33 -0.62 5.19
N ALA A 149 -12.62 -0.29 5.06
CA ALA A 149 -13.54 -1.06 4.22
C ALA A 149 -13.12 -1.04 2.74
N LYS A 150 -12.73 0.12 2.21
CA LYS A 150 -12.19 0.27 0.85
C LYS A 150 -10.87 -0.49 0.68
N PHE A 151 -9.96 -0.34 1.65
CA PHE A 151 -8.69 -1.06 1.68
C PHE A 151 -8.90 -2.57 1.62
N ARG A 152 -9.76 -3.13 2.48
CA ARG A 152 -10.10 -4.56 2.48
C ARG A 152 -10.72 -5.01 1.16
N LYS A 153 -11.59 -4.20 0.55
CA LYS A 153 -12.16 -4.50 -0.77
C LYS A 153 -11.07 -4.61 -1.84
N ILE A 154 -10.11 -3.67 -1.87
CA ILE A 154 -8.97 -3.73 -2.80
C ILE A 154 -8.09 -4.94 -2.52
N VAL A 155 -7.77 -5.23 -1.26
CA VAL A 155 -6.97 -6.42 -0.91
C VAL A 155 -7.67 -7.71 -1.37
N ARG A 156 -9.00 -7.80 -1.24
CA ARG A 156 -9.78 -8.93 -1.76
C ARG A 156 -9.69 -9.06 -3.29
N LEU A 157 -9.85 -7.96 -4.03
CA LEU A 157 -9.65 -7.97 -5.50
C LEU A 157 -8.24 -8.46 -5.87
N MET A 158 -7.24 -8.10 -5.06
CA MET A 158 -5.87 -8.58 -5.26
C MET A 158 -5.73 -10.08 -4.96
N GLN A 159 -6.37 -10.59 -3.89
CA GLN A 159 -6.40 -12.03 -3.57
C GLN A 159 -7.07 -12.85 -4.68
N GLU A 160 -8.11 -12.29 -5.32
CA GLU A 160 -8.80 -12.87 -6.47
C GLU A 160 -8.00 -12.73 -7.80
N GLY A 161 -6.80 -12.15 -7.77
CA GLY A 161 -5.95 -12.00 -8.96
C GLY A 161 -6.40 -10.89 -9.93
N LYS A 162 -7.49 -10.17 -9.65
CA LYS A 162 -8.06 -9.16 -10.56
C LYS A 162 -7.12 -8.01 -10.89
N HIS A 163 -6.19 -7.70 -9.98
CA HIS A 163 -5.13 -6.71 -10.22
C HIS A 163 -4.17 -7.05 -11.37
N LEU A 164 -4.28 -8.24 -11.96
CA LEU A 164 -3.49 -8.70 -13.11
C LEU A 164 -4.18 -8.41 -14.46
N THR A 165 -5.35 -7.75 -14.47
CA THR A 165 -6.01 -7.27 -15.68
C THR A 165 -6.24 -5.76 -15.64
N GLU A 166 -6.45 -5.15 -16.80
CA GLU A 166 -6.75 -3.72 -16.89
C GLU A 166 -8.08 -3.39 -16.21
N GLU A 167 -9.11 -4.21 -16.40
CA GLU A 167 -10.44 -4.02 -15.84
C GLU A 167 -10.38 -4.04 -14.30
N GLY A 168 -9.64 -4.99 -13.73
CA GLY A 168 -9.47 -5.04 -12.28
C GLY A 168 -8.64 -3.87 -11.75
N ILE A 169 -7.69 -3.34 -12.52
CA ILE A 169 -6.99 -2.11 -12.17
C ILE A 169 -7.94 -0.91 -12.18
N ARG A 170 -8.80 -0.77 -13.19
CA ARG A 170 -9.84 0.27 -13.25
C ARG A 170 -10.78 0.19 -12.05
N GLU A 171 -11.18 -1.02 -11.64
CA GLU A 171 -11.99 -1.24 -10.44
C GLU A 171 -11.25 -0.78 -9.17
N ILE A 172 -9.97 -1.15 -9.03
CA ILE A 172 -9.14 -0.75 -7.89
C ILE A 172 -8.98 0.78 -7.84
N LEU A 173 -8.74 1.44 -8.97
CA LEU A 173 -8.61 2.90 -9.04
C LEU A 173 -9.90 3.59 -8.61
N LYS A 174 -11.07 3.11 -9.07
CA LYS A 174 -12.39 3.63 -8.67
C LYS A 174 -12.59 3.55 -7.15
N ILE A 175 -12.23 2.44 -6.52
CA ILE A 175 -12.36 2.30 -5.05
C ILE A 175 -11.35 3.20 -4.33
N ARG A 176 -10.14 3.29 -4.87
CA ARG A 176 -9.02 4.06 -4.31
C ARG A 176 -9.27 5.57 -4.39
N ALA A 177 -9.99 6.08 -5.39
CA ALA A 177 -10.25 7.51 -5.62
C ALA A 177 -10.62 8.25 -4.32
N ASP A 178 -11.60 7.71 -3.60
CA ASP A 178 -12.16 8.33 -2.40
C ASP A 178 -11.51 7.83 -1.08
N MET A 179 -10.36 7.14 -1.14
CA MET A 179 -9.63 6.76 0.07
C MET A 179 -8.87 7.95 0.66
N ASN A 180 -8.87 8.04 1.99
CA ASN A 180 -8.21 9.09 2.77
C ASN A 180 -8.67 10.51 2.36
N ASP A 181 -9.98 10.69 2.20
CA ASP A 181 -10.66 11.93 1.79
C ASP A 181 -10.08 12.53 0.49
N GLY A 182 -9.92 11.70 -0.54
CA GLY A 182 -9.46 12.17 -1.84
C GLY A 182 -7.96 12.48 -1.87
N GLY A 183 -7.14 11.72 -1.14
CA GLY A 183 -5.67 11.86 -1.09
C GLY A 183 -4.93 11.62 -2.43
N ALA A 184 -5.61 11.77 -3.56
CA ALA A 184 -5.11 11.65 -4.93
C ALA A 184 -3.92 12.57 -5.21
N GLY A 185 -3.97 13.83 -4.77
CA GLY A 185 -2.91 14.81 -5.01
C GLY A 185 -1.55 14.48 -4.37
N ARG A 186 -1.47 13.47 -3.50
CA ARG A 186 -0.22 13.00 -2.87
C ARG A 186 0.30 11.69 -3.49
N ARG A 187 -0.38 11.16 -4.51
CA ARG A 187 0.00 9.91 -5.18
C ARG A 187 1.07 10.21 -6.22
N LYS A 188 2.07 9.32 -6.32
CA LYS A 188 3.16 9.44 -7.29
C LYS A 188 2.70 9.41 -8.75
N TYR A 189 1.64 8.66 -9.03
CA TYR A 189 1.06 8.52 -10.37
C TYR A 189 -0.42 8.85 -10.28
N SER A 190 -0.91 9.64 -11.23
CA SER A 190 -2.32 9.90 -11.45
C SER A 190 -3.01 8.65 -12.00
N ASP A 191 -4.34 8.60 -11.88
CA ASP A 191 -5.11 7.47 -12.40
C ASP A 191 -5.01 7.42 -13.94
N GLU A 192 -4.94 8.58 -14.61
CA GLU A 192 -4.71 8.70 -16.06
C GLU A 192 -3.33 8.20 -16.48
N GLU A 193 -2.27 8.51 -15.73
CA GLU A 193 -0.91 8.00 -16.00
C GLU A 193 -0.84 6.48 -15.86
N ILE A 194 -1.57 5.92 -14.88
CA ILE A 194 -1.68 4.48 -14.68
C ILE A 194 -2.34 3.81 -15.89
N LEU A 195 -3.47 4.36 -16.35
CA LEU A 195 -4.26 3.80 -17.44
C LEU A 195 -3.59 3.97 -18.81
N ARG A 196 -2.85 5.06 -19.05
CA ARG A 196 -2.14 5.30 -20.32
C ARG A 196 -1.13 4.22 -20.67
N CYS A 197 -0.64 3.48 -19.69
CA CYS A 197 0.32 2.41 -19.94
C CYS A 197 -0.29 1.21 -20.68
N PHE A 198 -1.61 1.00 -20.59
CA PHE A 198 -2.28 -0.07 -21.32
C PHE A 198 -2.49 0.28 -22.79
N SER A 199 -2.82 1.54 -23.10
CA SER A 199 -3.00 1.98 -24.50
C SER A 199 -1.71 2.03 -25.32
N GLN A 200 -0.57 2.32 -24.68
CA GLN A 200 0.74 2.31 -25.35
C GLN A 200 1.28 0.90 -25.62
N GLU A 201 0.92 -0.07 -24.78
CA GLU A 201 1.34 -1.47 -24.94
C GLU A 201 0.58 -2.15 -26.09
N GLU A 202 -0.72 -1.90 -26.25
CA GLU A 202 -1.49 -2.38 -27.42
C GLU A 202 -0.91 -1.87 -28.75
N SER A 203 -0.51 -0.60 -28.79
CA SER A 203 0.11 0.01 -29.97
C SER A 203 1.47 -0.63 -30.29
N SER A 204 2.25 -0.99 -29.26
CA SER A 204 3.58 -1.59 -29.41
C SER A 204 3.53 -3.07 -29.77
N GLU A 205 2.56 -3.83 -29.22
CA GLU A 205 2.32 -5.23 -29.58
C GLU A 205 1.80 -5.37 -31.02
N THR A 206 0.90 -4.49 -31.45
CA THR A 206 0.38 -4.48 -32.83
C THR A 206 1.49 -4.27 -33.86
N ILE A 207 2.41 -3.33 -33.60
CA ILE A 207 3.58 -3.09 -34.46
C ILE A 207 4.50 -4.32 -34.48
N ARG A 208 4.76 -4.96 -33.33
CA ARG A 208 5.58 -6.19 -33.26
C ARG A 208 4.97 -7.37 -34.02
N GLN A 209 3.65 -7.55 -33.94
CA GLN A 209 2.97 -8.62 -34.65
C GLN A 209 2.92 -8.37 -36.17
N ALA A 210 2.70 -7.13 -36.59
CA ALA A 210 2.76 -6.75 -38.00
C ALA A 210 4.15 -7.02 -38.63
N LEU A 211 5.23 -6.71 -37.91
CA LEU A 211 6.60 -7.01 -38.35
C LEU A 211 6.87 -8.52 -38.45
N LYS A 212 6.43 -9.34 -37.47
CA LYS A 212 6.56 -10.80 -37.54
C LYS A 212 5.74 -11.45 -38.67
N GLY A 213 4.60 -10.85 -39.04
CA GLY A 213 3.78 -11.31 -40.16
C GLY A 213 4.41 -11.04 -41.53
N GLN A 214 5.21 -9.98 -41.65
CA GLN A 214 5.92 -9.64 -42.88
C GLN A 214 7.13 -10.56 -43.13
N ASP A 215 7.85 -10.97 -42.08
CA ASP A 215 8.98 -11.91 -42.19
C ASP A 215 8.54 -13.31 -42.64
N ASN A 216 7.32 -13.75 -42.28
CA ASN A 216 6.78 -15.05 -42.69
C ASN A 216 6.19 -15.07 -44.12
N ALA A 217 5.96 -13.90 -44.73
CA ALA A 217 5.43 -13.79 -46.09
C ALA A 217 6.53 -13.67 -47.16
N ALA A 218 7.81 -13.61 -46.76
CA ALA A 218 8.96 -13.35 -47.63
C ALA A 218 9.74 -14.61 -48.06
N SER A 219 9.14 -15.81 -48.00
CA SER A 219 9.70 -17.01 -48.63
C SER A 219 8.72 -17.65 -49.61
N PRO A 220 8.76 -17.25 -50.89
CA PRO A 220 8.26 -18.08 -51.98
C PRO A 220 9.29 -19.17 -52.29
N GLU A 221 8.75 -20.38 -52.42
CA GLU A 221 9.25 -21.65 -52.95
C GLU A 221 10.49 -21.62 -53.88
N GLU A 222 11.39 -22.59 -53.63
CA GLU A 222 12.03 -23.40 -54.69
C GLU A 222 11.84 -24.89 -54.37
#